data_AF-A0A2T2Z7A2-F1
#
_entry.id   AF-A0A2T2Z7A2-F1
#
_cell.length_a   1.000
_cell.length_b   1.000
_cell.length_c   1.000
_cell.angle_alpha   90.00
_cell.angle_beta   90.00
_cell.angle_gamma   90.00
#
_symmetry.space_group_name_H-M   'P 1'
#
loop_
_entity.id
_entity.type
_entity.pdbx_description
1 polymer ?
#
loop_
_entity_poly.entity_id
_entity_poly.type
_entity_poly.pdbx_seq_one_letter_code
_entity_poly.pdbx_strand_id
1 'polypeptide(L)'
;MRAAWAAFRIRTDDLRRVNAAARIESVVEDGFDRGTAQLTDRGYVGPGGGRMNVVGRPVEYRATTAQVAGLWPWSVGAGAPLIGTPLGSHLHTGAPVCFDPMNWFMRGSFITAPSLFVLGLNGFGKSSLVRRIVLGGVAQGITPLILADVKPDYRKLVEMVGGQVIDLGYGHGKLNPLAGGVLGSIVPLLDDLPALQLQVTQELRARQVTLIAGLVELVRGARVRDYEETLISTALRILYREGSGFAPESPPIMEDLLEVVVGGGQELMLDAGADNAEEYHEATKGLRRSLRALTQGPFGAVFNGQTTTPIDTSSVAVCIDVSHIPTGDKKLKAGVMLACWADGFASVEAAHVLADGKLGPQRYFQVVMDELWQVLGLGDFMVDRVDELTRLQRGMATSLIMISHTIKDLQSLGSEAAIAKALGFLERARAKIFGALPPEEISRLDSTIPFTSAEEEMVTSWSAPQALTGEALKPGQARPPAPGTGKFLLKIGEDRRPGIPFHMEFTVSEKESGIHETNQRFSEFTESTARRGDEGSAA
;
A
#
# COMPACT_ATOMS: atom_id res chain seq x y z
N MET A 1 -12.96 32.82 -19.64
CA MET A 1 -12.16 32.95 -20.89
C MET A 1 -10.66 33.09 -20.65
N ARG A 2 -10.17 33.95 -19.73
CA ARG A 2 -8.72 34.13 -19.50
C ARG A 2 -7.99 32.85 -19.03
N ALA A 3 -8.60 32.05 -18.16
CA ALA A 3 -8.03 30.79 -17.68
C ALA A 3 -7.89 29.73 -18.80
N ALA A 4 -8.90 29.59 -19.67
CA ALA A 4 -8.84 28.69 -20.83
C ALA A 4 -7.76 29.10 -21.83
N TRP A 5 -7.56 30.41 -22.01
CA TRP A 5 -6.53 30.94 -22.90
C TRP A 5 -5.12 30.79 -22.31
N ALA A 6 -4.97 30.93 -20.99
CA ALA A 6 -3.72 30.64 -20.29
C ALA A 6 -3.36 29.14 -20.36
N ALA A 7 -4.32 28.25 -20.11
CA ALA A 7 -4.13 26.80 -20.24
C ALA A 7 -3.78 26.40 -21.68
N PHE A 8 -4.43 27.01 -22.68
CA PHE A 8 -4.09 26.81 -24.08
C PHE A 8 -2.65 27.23 -24.38
N ARG A 9 -2.22 28.41 -23.90
CA ARG A 9 -0.85 28.92 -24.10
C ARG A 9 0.21 28.07 -23.41
N ILE A 10 -0.03 27.63 -22.17
CA ILE A 10 0.88 26.74 -21.44
C ILE A 10 1.03 25.42 -22.19
N ARG A 11 -0.09 24.82 -22.62
CA ARG A 11 -0.07 23.58 -23.42
C ARG A 11 0.67 23.75 -24.75
N THR A 12 0.53 24.89 -25.42
CA THR A 12 1.28 25.14 -26.67
C THR A 12 2.76 25.37 -26.43
N ASP A 13 3.14 25.99 -25.31
CA ASP A 13 4.54 26.18 -24.95
C ASP A 13 5.23 24.86 -24.57
N ASP A 14 4.56 24.01 -23.79
CA ASP A 14 5.06 22.68 -23.44
C ASP A 14 5.27 21.80 -24.68
N LEU A 15 4.29 21.77 -25.60
CA LEU A 15 4.44 21.04 -26.87
C LEU A 15 5.63 21.55 -27.69
N ARG A 16 5.88 22.86 -27.69
CA ARG A 16 7.04 23.45 -28.37
C ARG A 16 8.36 23.06 -27.71
N ARG A 17 8.43 23.04 -26.38
CA ARG A 17 9.65 22.66 -25.65
C ARG A 17 9.98 21.19 -25.82
N VAL A 18 8.98 20.30 -25.75
CA VAL A 18 9.14 18.86 -25.99
C VAL A 18 9.59 18.60 -27.43
N ASN A 19 8.96 19.25 -28.42
CA ASN A 19 9.38 19.12 -29.82
C ASN A 19 10.77 19.71 -30.07
N ALA A 20 11.16 20.77 -29.38
CA ALA A 20 12.51 21.34 -29.48
C ALA A 20 13.57 20.39 -28.90
N ALA A 21 13.30 19.79 -27.73
CA ALA A 21 14.18 18.79 -27.13
C ALA A 21 14.33 17.54 -28.03
N ALA A 22 13.22 17.02 -28.57
CA ALA A 22 13.23 15.89 -29.50
C ALA A 22 13.93 16.22 -30.84
N ARG A 23 13.86 17.48 -31.32
CA ARG A 23 14.66 17.93 -32.48
C ARG A 23 16.16 17.91 -32.17
N ILE A 24 16.56 18.31 -30.96
CA ILE A 24 17.96 18.26 -30.53
C ILE A 24 18.45 16.81 -30.43
N GLU A 25 17.63 15.89 -29.93
CA GLU A 25 17.94 14.44 -29.93
C GLU A 25 18.00 13.84 -31.34
N SER A 26 17.14 14.28 -32.27
CA SER A 26 17.15 13.80 -33.67
C SER A 26 18.38 14.24 -34.48
N VAL A 27 19.16 15.19 -33.95
CA VAL A 27 20.44 15.64 -34.53
C VAL A 27 21.60 14.76 -34.04
N VAL A 28 21.37 13.83 -33.09
CA VAL A 28 22.33 12.78 -32.74
C VAL A 28 22.36 11.78 -33.88
N GLU A 29 23.44 11.81 -34.67
CA GLU A 29 23.70 10.86 -35.75
C GLU A 29 23.66 9.42 -35.21
N ASP A 30 22.73 8.60 -35.68
CA ASP A 30 22.56 7.19 -35.27
C ASP A 30 23.69 6.27 -35.80
N GLY A 31 24.72 6.85 -36.42
CA GLY A 31 25.87 6.16 -37.00
C GLY A 31 25.58 5.49 -38.35
N PHE A 32 24.40 5.67 -38.93
CA PHE A 32 24.04 5.09 -40.22
C PHE A 32 24.00 6.16 -41.33
N ASP A 33 24.47 5.79 -42.52
CA ASP A 33 24.55 6.65 -43.71
C ASP A 33 23.18 6.74 -44.42
N ARG A 34 22.16 7.23 -43.69
CA ARG A 34 20.78 7.40 -44.17
C ARG A 34 20.22 8.76 -43.74
N GLY A 35 19.42 9.37 -44.60
CA GLY A 35 18.69 10.59 -44.24
C GLY A 35 17.62 10.28 -43.19
N THR A 36 17.75 10.83 -41.98
CA THR A 36 16.72 10.77 -40.95
C THR A 36 15.59 11.75 -41.27
N ALA A 37 14.33 11.29 -41.13
CA ALA A 37 13.19 12.17 -41.35
C ALA A 37 13.13 13.25 -40.25
N GLN A 38 12.80 14.48 -40.63
CA GLN A 38 12.81 15.62 -39.70
C GLN A 38 11.54 15.62 -38.84
N LEU A 39 11.66 15.58 -37.51
CA LEU A 39 10.50 15.67 -36.62
C LEU A 39 9.94 17.10 -36.55
N THR A 40 8.66 17.26 -36.88
CA THR A 40 7.91 18.53 -36.79
C THR A 40 6.76 18.43 -35.80
N ASP A 41 6.08 19.55 -35.54
CA ASP A 41 4.90 19.60 -34.65
C ASP A 41 3.73 18.72 -35.14
N ARG A 42 3.79 18.26 -36.40
CA ARG A 42 2.84 17.34 -37.01
C ARG A 42 3.42 15.94 -37.24
N GLY A 43 4.59 15.58 -36.71
CA GLY A 43 5.25 14.30 -36.96
C GLY A 43 6.43 14.41 -37.94
N TYR A 44 6.94 13.26 -38.41
CA TYR A 44 8.14 13.18 -39.26
C TYR A 44 7.87 13.61 -40.70
N VAL A 45 8.66 14.56 -41.21
CA VAL A 45 8.61 15.06 -42.58
C VAL A 45 9.72 14.41 -43.40
N GLY A 46 9.36 13.90 -44.58
CA GLY A 46 10.28 13.33 -45.56
C GLY A 46 9.78 12.00 -46.14
N PRO A 47 10.45 11.47 -47.18
CA PRO A 47 10.20 10.12 -47.69
C PRO A 47 10.36 9.08 -46.56
N GLY A 48 9.38 8.17 -46.41
CA GLY A 48 9.35 7.19 -45.31
C GLY A 48 8.88 7.73 -43.95
N GLY A 49 8.61 9.03 -43.83
CA GLY A 49 8.02 9.65 -42.65
C GLY A 49 6.49 9.64 -42.65
N GLY A 50 5.89 10.22 -41.60
CA GLY A 50 4.45 10.39 -41.47
C GLY A 50 4.12 11.64 -40.67
N ARG A 51 3.27 12.52 -41.24
CA ARG A 51 2.73 13.71 -40.56
C ARG A 51 1.63 13.34 -39.55
N MET A 52 1.98 12.48 -38.60
CA MET A 52 1.15 12.09 -37.47
C MET A 52 1.95 12.29 -36.18
N ASN A 53 1.65 13.34 -35.42
CA ASN A 53 2.28 13.60 -34.12
C ASN A 53 1.68 12.75 -32.98
N VAL A 54 0.44 12.30 -33.18
CA VAL A 54 -0.33 11.49 -32.24
C VAL A 54 -1.01 10.41 -33.05
N VAL A 55 -0.72 9.15 -32.74
CA VAL A 55 -1.47 8.03 -33.30
C VAL A 55 -2.83 8.01 -32.63
N GLY A 56 -3.87 8.43 -33.36
CA GLY A 56 -5.25 8.31 -32.87
C GLY A 56 -5.59 6.85 -32.61
N ARG A 57 -6.40 6.59 -31.57
CA ARG A 57 -6.87 5.23 -31.29
C ARG A 57 -7.56 4.70 -32.57
N PRO A 58 -7.12 3.56 -33.13
CA PRO A 58 -7.75 3.01 -34.32
C PRO A 58 -9.20 2.66 -34.01
N VAL A 59 -10.06 2.71 -35.04
CA VAL A 59 -11.45 2.29 -34.91
C VAL A 59 -11.48 0.80 -34.57
N GLU A 60 -12.09 0.45 -33.45
CA GLU A 60 -12.24 -0.93 -33.01
C GLU A 60 -13.44 -1.55 -33.72
N TYR A 61 -13.18 -2.54 -34.58
CA TYR A 61 -14.23 -3.31 -35.25
C TYR A 61 -14.42 -4.63 -34.52
N ARG A 62 -15.65 -4.88 -34.04
CA ARG A 62 -16.03 -6.16 -33.41
C ARG A 62 -16.92 -6.94 -34.36
N ALA A 63 -16.54 -8.17 -34.68
CA ALA A 63 -17.34 -9.08 -35.48
C ALA A 63 -17.19 -10.52 -34.97
N THR A 64 -18.13 -11.38 -35.31
CA THR A 64 -18.10 -12.79 -34.86
C THR A 64 -17.07 -13.58 -35.64
N THR A 65 -16.53 -14.64 -35.03
CA THR A 65 -15.59 -15.56 -35.71
C THR A 65 -16.19 -16.20 -36.97
N ALA A 66 -17.52 -16.30 -37.05
CA ALA A 66 -18.23 -16.75 -38.25
C ALA A 66 -18.11 -15.78 -39.43
N GLN A 67 -18.00 -14.47 -39.19
CA GLN A 67 -17.92 -13.45 -40.24
C GLN A 67 -16.48 -13.10 -40.64
N VAL A 68 -15.53 -13.21 -39.71
CA VAL A 68 -14.11 -12.80 -39.93
C VAL A 68 -13.20 -13.99 -40.26
N ALA A 69 -13.73 -15.22 -40.24
CA ALA A 69 -13.03 -16.45 -40.66
C ALA A 69 -11.60 -16.61 -40.09
N GLY A 70 -11.38 -16.17 -38.85
CA GLY A 70 -10.07 -16.28 -38.20
C GLY A 70 -9.02 -15.26 -38.68
N LEU A 71 -9.41 -14.19 -39.39
CA LEU A 71 -8.51 -13.08 -39.69
C LEU A 71 -8.21 -12.29 -38.39
N TRP A 72 -7.10 -12.62 -37.74
CA TRP A 72 -6.55 -11.90 -36.58
C TRP A 72 -5.31 -11.12 -37.03
N PRO A 73 -5.45 -9.95 -37.70
CA PRO A 73 -4.32 -9.19 -38.22
C PRO A 73 -3.34 -8.75 -37.11
N TRP A 74 -3.79 -8.78 -35.86
CA TRP A 74 -2.98 -8.55 -34.66
C TRP A 74 -3.06 -9.79 -33.76
N SER A 75 -2.14 -10.73 -33.93
CA SER A 75 -2.01 -11.92 -33.06
C SER A 75 -1.51 -11.56 -31.66
N VAL A 76 -0.92 -10.37 -31.52
CA VAL A 76 -0.57 -9.76 -30.25
C VAL A 76 -1.68 -8.78 -29.90
N GLY A 77 -2.33 -8.99 -28.74
CA GLY A 77 -3.45 -8.16 -28.30
C GLY A 77 -3.12 -6.67 -28.31
N ALA A 78 -4.17 -5.84 -28.43
CA ALA A 78 -4.06 -4.39 -28.32
C ALA A 78 -3.18 -4.01 -27.11
N GLY A 79 -2.26 -3.07 -27.30
CA GLY A 79 -1.35 -2.62 -26.25
C GLY A 79 -2.11 -2.23 -24.98
N ALA A 80 -1.43 -2.30 -23.84
CA ALA A 80 -2.01 -1.95 -22.55
C ALA A 80 -2.66 -0.54 -22.63
N PRO A 81 -3.83 -0.34 -22.00
CA PRO A 81 -4.46 0.98 -21.98
C PRO A 81 -3.49 2.04 -21.44
N LEU A 82 -3.37 3.16 -22.15
CA LEU A 82 -2.52 4.29 -21.75
C LEU A 82 -3.20 5.17 -20.70
N ILE A 83 -3.76 4.56 -19.66
CA ILE A 83 -4.48 5.23 -18.57
C ILE A 83 -3.77 4.93 -17.26
N GLY A 84 -3.56 5.98 -16.47
CA GLY A 84 -2.92 5.89 -15.16
C GLY A 84 -1.42 6.10 -15.21
N THR A 85 -0.75 5.62 -14.16
CA THR A 85 0.69 5.86 -13.93
C THR A 85 1.55 5.08 -14.93
N PRO A 86 2.49 5.73 -15.65
CA PRO A 86 3.43 5.02 -16.53
C PRO A 86 4.33 4.08 -15.72
N LEU A 87 4.24 2.78 -15.98
CA LEU A 87 5.02 1.75 -15.28
C LEU A 87 6.26 1.32 -16.07
N GLY A 88 6.15 1.21 -17.38
CA GLY A 88 7.26 0.82 -18.24
C GLY A 88 6.80 0.31 -19.60
N SER A 89 7.50 -0.69 -20.15
CA SER A 89 7.31 -1.20 -21.51
C SER A 89 6.77 -2.63 -21.51
N HIS A 90 5.84 -2.93 -22.42
CA HIS A 90 5.28 -4.27 -22.57
C HIS A 90 6.35 -5.23 -23.10
N LEU A 91 6.51 -6.42 -22.49
CA LEU A 91 7.64 -7.31 -22.79
C LEU A 91 7.72 -7.77 -24.25
N HIS A 92 6.57 -8.01 -24.90
CA HIS A 92 6.54 -8.49 -26.29
C HIS A 92 6.50 -7.37 -27.33
N THR A 93 5.81 -6.26 -27.07
CA THR A 93 5.54 -5.22 -28.08
C THR A 93 6.40 -3.97 -27.90
N GLY A 94 7.03 -3.79 -26.73
CA GLY A 94 7.69 -2.55 -26.34
C GLY A 94 6.74 -1.37 -26.11
N ALA A 95 5.42 -1.56 -26.27
CA ALA A 95 4.44 -0.50 -26.10
C ALA A 95 4.39 -0.03 -24.63
N PRO A 96 4.11 1.26 -24.36
CA PRO A 96 4.02 1.74 -22.99
C PRO A 96 2.87 1.07 -22.22
N VAL A 97 3.12 0.76 -20.95
CA VAL A 97 2.15 0.22 -20.01
C VAL A 97 1.92 1.23 -18.90
N CYS A 98 0.67 1.69 -18.80
CA CYS A 98 0.23 2.59 -17.74
C CYS A 98 -0.78 1.88 -16.85
N PHE A 99 -0.60 1.94 -15.54
CA PHE A 99 -1.53 1.38 -14.58
C PHE A 99 -1.42 2.07 -13.23
N ASP A 100 -2.57 2.43 -12.68
CA ASP A 100 -2.78 2.52 -11.24
C ASP A 100 -4.25 2.17 -10.95
N PRO A 101 -4.53 1.57 -9.79
CA PRO A 101 -5.88 1.09 -9.43
C PRO A 101 -6.93 2.20 -9.42
N MET A 102 -6.58 3.44 -9.06
CA MET A 102 -7.55 4.52 -9.00
C MET A 102 -8.00 4.94 -10.40
N ASN A 103 -7.07 5.19 -11.32
CA ASN A 103 -7.40 5.61 -12.68
C ASN A 103 -8.07 4.51 -13.50
N TRP A 104 -7.67 3.25 -13.31
CA TRP A 104 -8.32 2.14 -14.00
C TRP A 104 -9.76 1.92 -13.53
N PHE A 105 -10.06 2.24 -12.28
CA PHE A 105 -11.43 2.28 -11.76
C PHE A 105 -12.20 3.51 -12.29
N MET A 106 -11.70 4.72 -12.00
CA MET A 106 -12.43 5.97 -12.23
C MET A 106 -12.50 6.41 -13.69
N ARG A 107 -11.37 6.32 -14.42
CA ARG A 107 -11.25 6.85 -15.79
C ARG A 107 -11.36 5.77 -16.84
N GLY A 108 -10.81 4.59 -16.57
CA GLY A 108 -10.80 3.46 -17.50
C GLY A 108 -12.04 2.58 -17.43
N SER A 109 -12.71 2.52 -16.27
CA SER A 109 -13.78 1.54 -15.97
C SER A 109 -13.38 0.09 -16.31
N PHE A 110 -12.08 -0.23 -16.18
CA PHE A 110 -11.53 -1.56 -16.47
C PHE A 110 -11.66 -2.52 -15.29
N ILE A 111 -11.78 -1.97 -14.08
CA ILE A 111 -11.94 -2.70 -12.81
C ILE A 111 -13.14 -2.12 -12.05
N THR A 112 -13.78 -2.95 -11.24
CA THR A 112 -15.01 -2.59 -10.51
C THR A 112 -14.76 -2.01 -9.11
N ALA A 113 -13.52 -2.04 -8.64
CA ALA A 113 -13.08 -1.41 -7.41
C ALA A 113 -11.57 -1.10 -7.50
N PRO A 114 -11.07 -0.01 -6.88
CA PRO A 114 -9.68 0.41 -6.98
C PRO A 114 -8.74 -0.39 -6.03
N SER A 115 -8.76 -1.71 -6.13
CA SER A 115 -7.95 -2.61 -5.29
C SER A 115 -6.87 -3.35 -6.09
N LEU A 116 -5.65 -3.34 -5.57
CA LEU A 116 -4.46 -3.98 -6.13
C LEU A 116 -3.85 -4.95 -5.11
N PHE A 117 -3.53 -6.16 -5.56
CA PHE A 117 -2.69 -7.10 -4.82
C PHE A 117 -1.36 -7.31 -5.56
N VAL A 118 -0.23 -7.19 -4.88
CA VAL A 118 1.10 -7.38 -5.45
C VAL A 118 1.79 -8.58 -4.80
N LEU A 119 2.21 -9.55 -5.62
CA LEU A 119 2.94 -10.75 -5.22
C LEU A 119 4.28 -10.84 -5.93
N GLY A 120 5.29 -11.40 -5.27
CA GLY A 120 6.57 -11.70 -5.89
C GLY A 120 7.69 -11.85 -4.88
N LEU A 121 8.81 -12.44 -5.29
CA LEU A 121 9.97 -12.64 -4.42
C LEU A 121 10.67 -11.32 -4.03
N ASN A 122 11.47 -11.38 -2.97
CA ASN A 122 12.29 -10.25 -2.52
C ASN A 122 13.46 -9.99 -3.46
N GLY A 123 13.80 -8.71 -3.66
CA GLY A 123 14.89 -8.31 -4.55
C GLY A 123 14.52 -8.22 -6.04
N PHE A 124 13.27 -8.46 -6.42
CA PHE A 124 12.81 -8.40 -7.82
C PHE A 124 12.13 -7.08 -8.21
N GLY A 125 12.15 -6.07 -7.33
CA GLY A 125 11.68 -4.71 -7.64
C GLY A 125 10.23 -4.38 -7.26
N LYS A 126 9.56 -5.22 -6.44
CA LYS A 126 8.18 -4.95 -5.97
C LYS A 126 8.01 -3.58 -5.32
N SER A 127 8.84 -3.27 -4.31
CA SER A 127 8.78 -1.97 -3.63
C SER A 127 9.01 -0.82 -4.61
N SER A 128 9.89 -0.99 -5.60
CA SER A 128 10.12 0.00 -6.64
C SER A 128 8.89 0.22 -7.52
N LEU A 129 8.21 -0.85 -7.93
CA LEU A 129 6.95 -0.78 -8.68
C LEU A 129 5.88 -0.03 -7.88
N VAL A 130 5.69 -0.36 -6.60
CA VAL A 130 4.69 0.30 -5.77
C VAL A 130 5.06 1.76 -5.54
N ARG A 131 6.33 2.09 -5.30
CA ARG A 131 6.80 3.48 -5.22
C ARG A 131 6.48 4.27 -6.49
N ARG A 132 6.61 3.68 -7.69
CA ARG A 132 6.20 4.33 -8.94
C ARG A 132 4.69 4.60 -8.96
N ILE A 133 3.87 3.62 -8.59
CA ILE A 133 2.40 3.77 -8.50
C ILE A 133 2.03 4.87 -7.50
N VAL A 134 2.70 4.91 -6.34
CA VAL A 134 2.53 5.92 -5.29
C VAL A 134 2.91 7.31 -5.80
N LEU A 135 4.08 7.45 -6.42
CA LEU A 135 4.55 8.71 -7.00
C LEU A 135 3.59 9.23 -8.07
N GLY A 136 3.08 8.33 -8.92
CA GLY A 136 2.05 8.65 -9.90
C GLY A 136 0.72 9.07 -9.27
N GLY A 137 0.37 8.52 -8.11
CA GLY A 137 -0.77 8.97 -7.30
C GLY A 137 -0.59 10.39 -6.78
N VAL A 138 0.57 10.69 -6.16
CA VAL A 138 0.92 12.03 -5.67
C VAL A 138 0.85 13.07 -6.78
N ALA A 139 1.43 12.76 -7.95
CA ALA A 139 1.40 13.64 -9.13
C ALA A 139 -0.02 13.96 -9.63
N GLN A 140 -0.99 13.13 -9.27
CA GLN A 140 -2.40 13.27 -9.65
C GLN A 140 -3.26 13.86 -8.52
N GLY A 141 -2.67 14.27 -7.40
CA GLY A 141 -3.37 14.81 -6.24
C GLY A 141 -4.08 13.76 -5.37
N ILE A 142 -3.70 12.49 -5.51
CA ILE A 142 -4.13 11.41 -4.61
C ILE A 142 -3.14 11.36 -3.45
N THR A 143 -3.64 11.41 -2.21
CA THR A 143 -2.78 11.34 -1.01
C THR A 143 -2.50 9.87 -0.67
N PRO A 144 -1.26 9.37 -0.84
CA PRO A 144 -0.91 8.03 -0.39
C PRO A 144 -0.73 8.00 1.13
N LEU A 145 -1.23 6.94 1.74
CA LEU A 145 -1.07 6.61 3.15
C LEU A 145 -0.35 5.26 3.23
N ILE A 146 0.95 5.29 3.51
CA ILE A 146 1.77 4.11 3.75
C ILE A 146 1.63 3.77 5.22
N LEU A 147 0.78 2.79 5.51
CA LEU A 147 0.40 2.44 6.86
C LEU A 147 1.27 1.26 7.33
N ALA A 148 2.29 1.60 8.13
CA ALA A 148 3.33 0.71 8.65
C ALA A 148 4.38 0.25 7.62
N ASP A 149 5.35 1.12 7.36
CA ASP A 149 6.55 0.86 6.56
C ASP A 149 7.57 0.04 7.37
N VAL A 150 7.53 -1.29 7.23
CA VAL A 150 8.35 -2.22 8.06
C VAL A 150 9.82 -2.23 7.68
N LYS A 151 10.09 -2.02 6.39
CA LYS A 151 11.43 -1.76 5.84
C LYS A 151 11.32 -0.36 5.28
N PRO A 152 12.13 0.63 5.65
CA PRO A 152 11.91 2.04 5.35
C PRO A 152 12.09 2.35 3.85
N ASP A 153 11.20 1.78 3.06
CA ASP A 153 11.21 1.67 1.62
C ASP A 153 10.53 2.92 1.03
N TYR A 154 9.48 3.41 1.69
CA TYR A 154 8.72 4.58 1.23
C TYR A 154 9.16 5.86 1.93
N ARG A 155 9.81 5.77 3.10
CA ARG A 155 10.32 6.92 3.88
C ARG A 155 10.99 7.99 3.01
N LYS A 156 12.06 7.59 2.29
CA LYS A 156 12.83 8.51 1.45
C LYS A 156 11.93 9.19 0.40
N LEU A 157 11.09 8.40 -0.29
CA LEU A 157 10.15 8.91 -1.29
C LEU A 157 9.20 9.95 -0.70
N VAL A 158 8.60 9.67 0.47
CA VAL A 158 7.67 10.58 1.14
C VAL A 158 8.37 11.88 1.57
N GLU A 159 9.59 11.81 2.10
CA GLU A 159 10.38 13.01 2.44
C GLU A 159 10.65 13.88 1.21
N MET A 160 11.04 13.27 0.08
CA MET A 160 11.36 14.03 -1.15
C MET A 160 10.15 14.71 -1.79
N VAL A 161 8.95 14.13 -1.69
CA VAL A 161 7.73 14.80 -2.18
C VAL A 161 7.21 15.86 -1.20
N GLY A 162 7.85 16.03 -0.04
CA GLY A 162 7.42 16.96 1.00
C GLY A 162 6.27 16.44 1.86
N GLY A 163 6.14 15.12 1.98
CA GLY A 163 5.14 14.46 2.81
C GLY A 163 5.55 14.30 4.27
N GLN A 164 4.65 13.73 5.06
CA GLN A 164 4.80 13.49 6.48
C GLN A 164 5.38 12.10 6.73
N VAL A 165 6.43 12.04 7.56
CA VAL A 165 6.93 10.78 8.12
C VAL A 165 6.65 10.74 9.61
N ILE A 166 6.08 9.63 10.08
CA ILE A 166 5.74 9.38 11.49
C ILE A 166 6.56 8.19 11.95
N ASP A 167 7.52 8.41 12.85
CA ASP A 167 8.33 7.33 13.42
C ASP A 167 7.62 6.68 14.62
N LEU A 168 7.46 5.35 14.57
CA LEU A 168 6.91 4.55 15.68
C LEU A 168 7.88 3.44 16.08
N GLY A 169 7.96 3.21 17.38
CA GLY A 169 8.83 2.19 17.96
C GLY A 169 9.49 2.68 19.26
N TYR A 170 10.41 1.87 19.77
CA TYR A 170 11.05 2.11 21.07
C TYR A 170 11.79 3.45 21.12
N GLY A 171 11.25 4.41 21.90
CA GLY A 171 11.87 5.72 22.07
C GLY A 171 11.75 6.67 20.87
N HIS A 172 11.01 6.29 19.82
CA HIS A 172 10.81 7.11 18.63
C HIS A 172 9.45 7.84 18.64
N GLY A 173 8.39 7.13 19.01
CA GLY A 173 7.03 7.67 19.02
C GLY A 173 6.05 6.75 19.72
N LYS A 174 4.91 7.32 20.11
CA LYS A 174 3.80 6.59 20.73
C LYS A 174 2.54 6.75 19.90
N LEU A 175 1.70 5.74 19.92
CA LEU A 175 0.38 5.73 19.28
C LEU A 175 -0.63 5.35 20.35
N ASN A 176 -1.56 6.25 20.69
CA ASN A 176 -2.61 5.96 21.67
C ASN A 176 -3.78 5.22 20.99
N PRO A 177 -4.03 3.92 21.30
CA PRO A 177 -5.17 3.20 20.72
C PRO A 177 -6.53 3.75 21.16
N LEU A 178 -6.57 4.51 22.26
CA LEU A 178 -7.78 5.15 22.78
C LEU A 178 -7.97 6.56 22.24
N ALA A 179 -7.00 7.12 21.50
CA ALA A 179 -7.21 8.41 20.87
C ALA A 179 -8.28 8.29 19.78
N GLY A 180 -9.03 9.38 19.58
CA GLY A 180 -9.99 9.45 18.47
C GLY A 180 -9.31 9.62 17.11
N GLY A 181 -8.01 9.91 17.09
CA GLY A 181 -7.26 10.25 15.88
C GLY A 181 -7.89 11.44 15.13
N VAL A 182 -7.71 11.45 13.82
CA VAL A 182 -8.32 12.46 12.94
C VAL A 182 -9.84 12.41 13.01
N LEU A 183 -10.43 11.22 13.11
CA LEU A 183 -11.89 11.06 13.18
C LEU A 183 -12.50 11.70 14.45
N GLY A 184 -11.84 11.56 15.59
CA GLY A 184 -12.23 12.25 16.82
C GLY A 184 -12.12 13.77 16.70
N SER A 185 -11.06 14.26 16.04
CA SER A 185 -10.83 15.71 15.89
C SER A 185 -11.89 16.43 15.04
N ILE A 186 -12.62 15.71 14.20
CA ILE A 186 -13.69 16.30 13.38
C ILE A 186 -15.04 16.31 14.08
N VAL A 187 -15.23 15.58 15.18
CA VAL A 187 -16.52 15.48 15.88
C VAL A 187 -17.06 16.86 16.30
N PRO A 188 -16.26 17.79 16.87
CA PRO A 188 -16.72 19.13 17.20
C PRO A 188 -17.09 19.98 15.95
N LEU A 189 -16.55 19.65 14.78
CA LEU A 189 -16.90 20.35 13.53
C LEU A 189 -18.29 19.98 13.01
N LEU A 190 -18.88 18.91 13.55
CA LEU A 190 -20.19 18.39 13.16
C LEU A 190 -21.33 18.90 14.06
N ASP A 191 -21.11 19.91 14.90
CA ASP A 191 -22.11 20.45 15.84
C ASP A 191 -23.42 20.86 15.14
N ASP A 192 -23.34 21.40 13.92
CA ASP A 192 -24.49 21.77 13.11
C ASP A 192 -25.22 20.56 12.46
N LEU A 193 -24.68 19.34 12.60
CA LEU A 193 -25.15 18.09 12.01
C LEU A 193 -25.30 16.99 13.09
N PRO A 194 -26.22 17.14 14.06
CA PRO A 194 -26.26 16.31 15.27
C PRO A 194 -26.47 14.81 15.01
N ALA A 195 -27.24 14.45 13.97
CA ALA A 195 -27.43 13.03 13.60
C ALA A 195 -26.13 12.40 13.09
N LEU A 196 -25.37 13.12 12.27
CA LEU A 196 -24.08 12.67 11.74
C LEU A 196 -23.02 12.66 12.84
N GLN A 197 -23.00 13.68 13.71
CA GLN A 197 -22.12 13.74 14.86
C GLN A 197 -22.31 12.54 15.80
N LEU A 198 -23.57 12.17 16.10
CA LEU A 198 -23.88 11.00 16.90
C LEU A 198 -23.41 9.71 16.23
N GLN A 199 -23.67 9.55 14.92
CA GLN A 199 -23.24 8.38 14.16
C GLN A 199 -21.70 8.23 14.20
N VAL A 200 -20.96 9.29 13.87
CA VAL A 200 -19.49 9.29 13.86
C VAL A 200 -18.93 8.99 15.25
N THR A 201 -19.54 9.54 16.30
CA THR A 201 -19.14 9.27 17.69
C THR A 201 -19.33 7.79 18.05
N GLN A 202 -20.45 7.17 17.64
CA GLN A 202 -20.71 5.76 17.87
C GLN A 202 -19.75 4.85 17.09
N GLU A 203 -19.48 5.18 15.82
CA GLU A 203 -18.51 4.47 14.98
C GLU A 203 -17.09 4.57 15.55
N LEU A 204 -16.71 5.75 16.03
CA LEU A 204 -15.42 5.96 16.70
C LEU A 204 -15.28 5.05 17.93
N ARG A 205 -16.32 4.97 18.78
CA ARG A 205 -16.33 4.09 19.96
C ARG A 205 -16.22 2.62 19.59
N ALA A 206 -16.98 2.18 18.60
CA ALA A 206 -16.93 0.80 18.14
C ALA A 206 -15.50 0.43 17.68
N ARG A 207 -14.84 1.32 16.92
CA ARG A 207 -13.45 1.11 16.47
C ARG A 207 -12.44 1.05 17.60
N GLN A 208 -12.57 1.92 18.60
CA GLN A 208 -11.71 1.85 19.79
C GLN A 208 -11.85 0.49 20.47
N VAL A 209 -13.09 0.01 20.68
CA VAL A 209 -13.34 -1.32 21.25
C VAL A 209 -12.71 -2.41 20.39
N THR A 210 -12.94 -2.40 19.07
CA THR A 210 -12.36 -3.38 18.13
C THR A 210 -10.83 -3.40 18.16
N LEU A 211 -10.20 -2.22 18.17
CA LEU A 211 -8.74 -2.10 18.21
C LEU A 211 -8.17 -2.62 19.54
N ILE A 212 -8.76 -2.22 20.68
CA ILE A 212 -8.32 -2.68 22.00
C ILE A 212 -8.51 -4.20 22.11
N ALA A 213 -9.66 -4.73 21.69
CA ALA A 213 -9.91 -6.16 21.66
C ALA A 213 -8.85 -6.88 20.80
N GLY A 214 -8.56 -6.39 19.59
CA GLY A 214 -7.50 -6.94 18.74
C GLY A 214 -6.11 -6.93 19.39
N LEU A 215 -5.74 -5.84 20.07
CA LEU A 215 -4.48 -5.76 20.83
C LEU A 215 -4.44 -6.72 22.03
N VAL A 216 -5.56 -6.88 22.75
CA VAL A 216 -5.70 -7.85 23.85
C VAL A 216 -5.56 -9.28 23.33
N GLU A 217 -6.23 -9.61 22.22
CA GLU A 217 -6.15 -10.92 21.58
C GLU A 217 -4.72 -11.26 21.16
N LEU A 218 -4.03 -10.28 20.58
CA LEU A 218 -2.64 -10.39 20.12
C LEU A 218 -1.66 -10.68 21.26
N VAL A 219 -1.75 -9.92 22.34
CA VAL A 219 -0.87 -10.11 23.50
C VAL A 219 -1.14 -11.45 24.16
N ARG A 220 -2.41 -11.79 24.41
CA ARG A 220 -2.78 -13.04 25.11
C ARG A 220 -2.68 -14.30 24.22
N GLY A 221 -2.72 -14.15 22.90
CA GLY A 221 -2.72 -15.25 21.94
C GLY A 221 -4.02 -16.06 21.89
N ALA A 222 -5.14 -15.48 22.33
CA ALA A 222 -6.45 -16.11 22.39
C ALA A 222 -7.54 -15.05 22.21
N ARG A 223 -8.74 -15.47 21.82
CA ARG A 223 -9.89 -14.56 21.61
C ARG A 223 -10.28 -13.82 22.89
N VAL A 224 -10.78 -12.61 22.72
CA VAL A 224 -11.52 -11.87 23.74
C VAL A 224 -12.90 -12.51 23.83
N ARG A 225 -13.42 -12.69 25.04
CA ARG A 225 -14.77 -13.23 25.26
C ARG A 225 -15.80 -12.12 25.04
N ASP A 226 -17.02 -12.48 24.65
CA ASP A 226 -18.08 -11.51 24.36
C ASP A 226 -18.31 -10.51 25.51
N TYR A 227 -18.32 -10.99 26.77
CA TYR A 227 -18.45 -10.11 27.94
C TYR A 227 -17.20 -9.25 28.20
N GLU A 228 -16.00 -9.71 27.84
CA GLU A 228 -14.77 -8.91 27.96
C GLU A 228 -14.81 -7.74 26.96
N GLU A 229 -15.40 -7.91 25.78
CA GLU A 229 -15.62 -6.83 24.81
C GLU A 229 -16.66 -5.82 25.33
N THR A 230 -17.76 -6.29 25.92
CA THR A 230 -18.74 -5.43 26.60
C THR A 230 -18.10 -4.63 27.73
N LEU A 231 -17.23 -5.26 28.54
CA LEU A 231 -16.49 -4.57 29.60
C LEU A 231 -15.58 -3.46 29.06
N ILE A 232 -14.87 -3.70 27.95
CA ILE A 232 -14.04 -2.67 27.30
C ILE A 232 -14.93 -1.50 26.83
N SER A 233 -16.07 -1.80 26.20
CA SER A 233 -17.03 -0.80 25.74
C SER A 233 -17.57 0.07 26.89
N THR A 234 -18.01 -0.56 27.98
CA THR A 234 -18.50 0.16 29.16
C THR A 234 -17.40 0.94 29.87
N ALA A 235 -16.19 0.40 29.96
CA ALA A 235 -15.05 1.11 30.54
C ALA A 235 -14.70 2.38 29.74
N LEU A 236 -14.73 2.31 28.40
CA LEU A 236 -14.56 3.50 27.55
C LEU A 236 -15.69 4.51 27.73
N ARG A 237 -16.94 4.05 27.86
CA ARG A 237 -18.08 4.95 28.16
C ARG A 237 -17.90 5.66 29.50
N ILE A 238 -17.39 4.97 30.53
CA ILE A 238 -17.08 5.56 31.82
C ILE A 238 -15.96 6.59 31.70
N LEU A 239 -14.88 6.26 30.98
CA LEU A 239 -13.75 7.18 30.76
C LEU A 239 -14.16 8.48 30.09
N TYR A 240 -15.13 8.45 29.18
CA TYR A 240 -15.57 9.65 28.46
C TYR A 240 -16.89 10.23 28.98
N ARG A 241 -17.31 9.85 30.19
CA ARG A 241 -18.46 10.47 30.86
C ARG A 241 -18.13 11.92 31.22
N GLU A 242 -19.12 12.81 31.15
CA GLU A 242 -18.96 14.19 31.62
C GLU A 242 -18.40 14.23 33.04
N GLY A 243 -17.38 15.07 33.23
CA GLY A 243 -16.69 15.22 34.53
C GLY A 243 -15.53 14.25 34.79
N SER A 244 -15.23 13.30 33.89
CA SER A 244 -14.06 12.42 34.02
C SER A 244 -12.72 13.12 33.78
N GLY A 245 -12.74 14.29 33.12
CA GLY A 245 -11.56 15.04 32.71
C GLY A 245 -10.98 14.63 31.35
N PHE A 246 -11.54 13.61 30.69
CA PHE A 246 -11.12 13.18 29.35
C PHE A 246 -12.02 13.75 28.27
N ALA A 247 -11.41 14.15 27.16
CA ALA A 247 -12.07 14.68 25.97
C ALA A 247 -11.39 14.12 24.71
N PRO A 248 -11.99 14.19 23.51
CA PRO A 248 -11.34 13.78 22.27
C PRO A 248 -9.93 14.38 22.06
N GLU A 249 -9.71 15.60 22.55
CA GLU A 249 -8.50 16.42 22.45
C GLU A 249 -7.46 16.05 23.52
N SER A 250 -7.91 15.45 24.62
CA SER A 250 -7.08 14.90 25.69
C SER A 250 -7.60 13.51 26.04
N PRO A 251 -7.40 12.53 25.13
CA PRO A 251 -7.96 11.20 25.28
C PRO A 251 -7.28 10.44 26.43
N PRO A 252 -7.98 9.49 27.07
CA PRO A 252 -7.37 8.60 28.05
C PRO A 252 -6.28 7.74 27.38
N ILE A 253 -5.39 7.17 28.18
CA ILE A 253 -4.38 6.19 27.75
C ILE A 253 -4.72 4.78 28.25
N MET A 254 -3.97 3.78 27.80
CA MET A 254 -4.21 2.37 28.17
C MET A 254 -4.21 2.12 29.68
N GLU A 255 -3.43 2.90 30.45
CA GLU A 255 -3.40 2.82 31.91
C GLU A 255 -4.72 3.27 32.55
N ASP A 256 -5.32 4.36 32.07
CA ASP A 256 -6.63 4.82 32.57
C ASP A 256 -7.72 3.76 32.31
N LEU A 257 -7.69 3.11 31.15
CA LEU A 257 -8.61 2.00 30.85
C LEU A 257 -8.40 0.82 31.81
N LEU A 258 -7.15 0.47 32.10
CA LEU A 258 -6.84 -0.58 33.07
C LEU A 258 -7.36 -0.19 34.46
N GLU A 259 -7.18 1.06 34.90
CA GLU A 259 -7.65 1.55 36.20
C GLU A 259 -9.17 1.46 36.33
N VAL A 260 -9.93 1.85 35.30
CA VAL A 260 -11.40 1.72 35.29
C VAL A 260 -11.83 0.26 35.40
N VAL A 261 -11.19 -0.64 34.65
CA VAL A 261 -11.50 -2.09 34.72
C VAL A 261 -11.06 -2.71 36.05
N VAL A 262 -10.00 -2.19 36.70
CA VAL A 262 -9.58 -2.63 38.03
C VAL A 262 -10.54 -2.15 39.11
N GLY A 263 -10.96 -0.88 39.03
CA GLY A 263 -11.89 -0.26 39.98
C GLY A 263 -13.29 -0.85 39.92
N GLY A 264 -13.73 -1.30 38.75
CA GLY A 264 -15.05 -1.90 38.57
C GLY A 264 -16.18 -0.88 38.76
N GLY A 265 -17.26 -1.30 39.42
CA GLY A 265 -18.46 -0.50 39.63
C GLY A 265 -19.71 -1.23 39.16
N GLN A 266 -20.89 -0.71 39.49
CA GLN A 266 -22.16 -1.40 39.28
C GLN A 266 -22.40 -1.77 37.80
N GLU A 267 -22.07 -0.87 36.87
CA GLU A 267 -22.22 -1.13 35.42
C GLU A 267 -21.28 -2.25 34.94
N LEU A 268 -20.00 -2.21 35.34
CA LEU A 268 -19.02 -3.23 34.95
C LEU A 268 -19.31 -4.58 35.62
N MET A 269 -19.82 -4.59 36.85
CA MET A 269 -20.27 -5.82 37.52
C MET A 269 -21.45 -6.46 36.79
N LEU A 270 -22.43 -5.64 36.37
CA LEU A 270 -23.57 -6.10 35.57
C LEU A 270 -23.10 -6.73 34.26
N ASP A 271 -22.20 -6.06 33.53
CA ASP A 271 -21.68 -6.55 32.25
C ASP A 271 -20.82 -7.81 32.39
N ALA A 272 -20.13 -7.96 33.52
CA ALA A 272 -19.41 -9.18 33.86
C ALA A 272 -20.34 -10.32 34.33
N GLY A 273 -21.61 -10.04 34.60
CA GLY A 273 -22.55 -10.98 35.21
C GLY A 273 -22.15 -11.39 36.63
N ALA A 274 -21.55 -10.47 37.40
CA ALA A 274 -21.05 -10.71 38.75
C ALA A 274 -21.99 -10.12 39.82
N ASP A 275 -22.35 -10.92 40.82
CA ASP A 275 -23.24 -10.49 41.91
C ASP A 275 -22.51 -9.70 43.00
N ASN A 276 -21.19 -9.87 43.09
CA ASN A 276 -20.34 -9.22 44.09
C ASN A 276 -18.93 -8.91 43.55
N ALA A 277 -18.15 -8.16 44.34
CA ALA A 277 -16.82 -7.71 43.92
C ALA A 277 -15.81 -8.87 43.73
N GLU A 278 -15.93 -9.95 44.51
CA GLU A 278 -15.02 -11.11 44.37
C GLU A 278 -15.25 -11.84 43.04
N GLU A 279 -16.51 -12.08 42.69
CA GLU A 279 -16.89 -12.65 41.40
C GLU A 279 -16.43 -11.78 40.23
N TYR A 280 -16.59 -10.45 40.34
CA TYR A 280 -16.11 -9.51 39.33
C TYR A 280 -14.59 -9.61 39.16
N HIS A 281 -13.84 -9.64 40.26
CA HIS A 281 -12.39 -9.72 40.21
C HIS A 281 -11.90 -11.03 39.58
N GLU A 282 -12.55 -12.16 39.85
CA GLU A 282 -12.21 -13.42 39.20
C GLU A 282 -12.62 -13.45 37.72
N ALA A 283 -13.81 -12.96 37.37
CA ALA A 283 -14.30 -12.90 35.98
C ALA A 283 -13.42 -12.02 35.08
N THR A 284 -12.91 -10.91 35.61
CA THR A 284 -12.08 -9.93 34.86
C THR A 284 -10.58 -10.19 34.93
N LYS A 285 -10.12 -11.19 35.70
CA LYS A 285 -8.70 -11.46 35.94
C LYS A 285 -7.90 -11.65 34.66
N GLY A 286 -8.48 -12.32 33.65
CA GLY A 286 -7.87 -12.54 32.34
C GLY A 286 -7.68 -11.23 31.55
N LEU A 287 -8.74 -10.42 31.47
CA LEU A 287 -8.72 -9.11 30.84
C LEU A 287 -7.71 -8.17 31.52
N ARG A 288 -7.74 -8.07 32.86
CA ARG A 288 -6.82 -7.22 33.63
C ARG A 288 -5.35 -7.59 33.41
N ARG A 289 -5.02 -8.89 33.34
CA ARG A 289 -3.66 -9.35 33.01
C ARG A 289 -3.23 -8.93 31.60
N SER A 290 -4.15 -8.99 30.63
CA SER A 290 -3.87 -8.64 29.25
C SER A 290 -3.70 -7.12 29.07
N LEU A 291 -4.58 -6.31 29.70
CA LEU A 291 -4.44 -4.85 29.75
C LEU A 291 -3.17 -4.42 30.50
N ARG A 292 -2.79 -5.12 31.58
CA ARG A 292 -1.51 -4.88 32.26
C ARG A 292 -0.30 -5.14 31.37
N ALA A 293 -0.37 -6.14 30.49
CA ALA A 293 0.68 -6.41 29.52
C ALA A 293 0.74 -5.35 28.40
N LEU A 294 -0.38 -4.69 28.07
CA LEU A 294 -0.43 -3.56 27.12
C LEU A 294 0.06 -2.24 27.72
N THR A 295 0.01 -2.07 29.04
CA THR A 295 0.46 -0.85 29.74
C THR A 295 1.94 -0.90 30.15
N GLN A 296 2.56 -2.07 30.12
CA GLN A 296 3.93 -2.31 30.59
C GLN A 296 4.81 -2.91 29.49
N GLY A 297 6.13 -2.87 29.71
CA GLY A 297 7.11 -3.50 28.83
C GLY A 297 7.07 -2.99 27.38
N PRO A 298 7.37 -3.87 26.40
CA PRO A 298 7.33 -3.57 24.97
C PRO A 298 6.11 -2.79 24.47
N PHE A 299 4.91 -3.30 24.77
CA PHE A 299 3.65 -2.71 24.32
C PHE A 299 3.38 -1.39 25.04
N GLY A 300 3.62 -1.32 26.35
CA GLY A 300 3.44 -0.09 27.13
C GLY A 300 4.31 1.05 26.62
N ALA A 301 5.54 0.76 26.17
CA ALA A 301 6.44 1.77 25.62
C ALA A 301 5.87 2.48 24.37
N VAL A 302 5.04 1.77 23.57
CA VAL A 302 4.47 2.28 22.31
C VAL A 302 3.02 2.75 22.47
N PHE A 303 2.20 2.02 23.24
CA PHE A 303 0.75 2.26 23.34
C PHE A 303 0.28 2.96 24.60
N ASN A 304 1.09 2.96 25.68
CA ASN A 304 0.70 3.62 26.93
C ASN A 304 1.23 5.06 26.98
N GLY A 305 0.55 5.95 26.29
CA GLY A 305 0.83 7.37 26.24
C GLY A 305 0.05 8.06 25.13
N GLN A 306 0.13 9.39 25.08
CA GLN A 306 -0.52 10.17 24.02
C GLN A 306 0.15 9.92 22.66
N THR A 307 -0.64 9.98 21.60
CA THR A 307 -0.12 9.91 20.23
C THR A 307 0.84 11.07 20.01
N THR A 308 2.10 10.76 19.66
CA THR A 308 3.15 11.80 19.54
C THR A 308 2.98 12.64 18.29
N THR A 309 2.65 11.99 17.17
CA THR A 309 2.47 12.65 15.87
C THR A 309 1.23 12.07 15.20
N PRO A 310 0.10 12.80 15.17
CA PRO A 310 -1.10 12.34 14.49
C PRO A 310 -0.93 12.37 12.96
N ILE A 311 -1.72 11.57 12.26
CA ILE A 311 -1.78 11.58 10.80
C ILE A 311 -2.31 12.94 10.32
N ASP A 312 -1.53 13.65 9.52
CA ASP A 312 -1.99 14.83 8.82
C ASP A 312 -2.54 14.41 7.46
N THR A 313 -3.87 14.29 7.36
CA THR A 313 -4.49 13.95 6.09
C THR A 313 -4.20 15.01 5.03
N SER A 314 -3.97 16.28 5.37
CA SER A 314 -3.72 17.38 4.42
C SER A 314 -2.34 17.32 3.76
N SER A 315 -1.43 16.51 4.30
CA SER A 315 -0.14 16.22 3.71
C SER A 315 -0.28 15.62 2.29
N VAL A 316 0.73 15.89 1.46
CA VAL A 316 0.83 15.34 0.10
C VAL A 316 0.99 13.82 0.09
N ALA A 317 1.59 13.26 1.15
CA ALA A 317 1.80 11.84 1.39
C ALA A 317 2.06 11.60 2.88
N VAL A 318 1.69 10.44 3.42
CA VAL A 318 2.00 10.05 4.80
C VAL A 318 2.66 8.69 4.82
N CYS A 319 3.77 8.56 5.53
CA CYS A 319 4.43 7.29 5.81
C CYS A 319 4.58 7.10 7.32
N ILE A 320 4.03 6.00 7.84
CA ILE A 320 4.27 5.60 9.23
C ILE A 320 5.40 4.58 9.25
N ASP A 321 6.59 5.00 9.65
CA ASP A 321 7.79 4.16 9.70
C ASP A 321 7.80 3.34 11.01
N VAL A 322 7.76 2.02 10.86
CA VAL A 322 7.80 1.07 12.00
C VAL A 322 9.08 0.22 11.97
N SER A 323 10.05 0.61 11.14
CA SER A 323 11.32 -0.10 10.97
C SER A 323 12.19 -0.09 12.23
N HIS A 324 11.94 0.85 13.14
CA HIS A 324 12.58 0.93 14.46
C HIS A 324 12.19 -0.23 15.39
N ILE A 325 11.12 -0.97 15.09
CA ILE A 325 10.72 -2.15 15.86
C ILE A 325 11.56 -3.36 15.43
N PRO A 326 12.32 -3.98 16.36
CA PRO A 326 13.18 -5.12 16.07
C PRO A 326 12.41 -6.27 15.41
N THR A 327 13.02 -6.92 14.42
CA THR A 327 12.42 -8.06 13.70
C THR A 327 12.06 -9.24 14.61
N GLY A 328 12.70 -9.37 15.77
CA GLY A 328 12.40 -10.40 16.76
C GLY A 328 11.05 -10.20 17.47
N ASP A 329 10.54 -8.97 17.57
CA ASP A 329 9.32 -8.65 18.31
C ASP A 329 8.09 -8.69 17.38
N LYS A 330 7.77 -9.90 16.91
CA LYS A 330 6.69 -10.12 15.92
C LYS A 330 5.33 -9.66 16.44
N LYS A 331 5.04 -9.89 17.73
CA LYS A 331 3.76 -9.50 18.34
C LYS A 331 3.64 -7.98 18.42
N LEU A 332 4.65 -7.27 18.93
CA LEU A 332 4.59 -5.80 18.99
C LEU A 332 4.44 -5.20 17.59
N LYS A 333 5.26 -5.67 16.64
CA LYS A 333 5.22 -5.20 15.25
C LYS A 333 3.83 -5.32 14.64
N ALA A 334 3.18 -6.47 14.75
CA ALA A 334 1.84 -6.65 14.22
C ALA A 334 0.78 -5.82 14.96
N GLY A 335 0.94 -5.61 16.27
CA GLY A 335 0.05 -4.74 17.04
C GLY A 335 0.13 -3.30 16.56
N VAL A 336 1.36 -2.82 16.29
CA VAL A 336 1.59 -1.48 15.74
C VAL A 336 1.03 -1.39 14.33
N MET A 337 1.25 -2.39 13.47
CA MET A 337 0.66 -2.44 12.12
C MET A 337 -0.87 -2.38 12.17
N LEU A 338 -1.52 -3.17 13.03
CA LEU A 338 -2.98 -3.16 13.22
C LEU A 338 -3.48 -1.77 13.63
N ALA A 339 -2.81 -1.13 14.61
CA ALA A 339 -3.17 0.19 15.09
C ALA A 339 -2.96 1.28 14.02
N CYS A 340 -1.87 1.21 13.24
CA CYS A 340 -1.62 2.11 12.11
C CYS A 340 -2.67 1.98 11.02
N TRP A 341 -3.11 0.74 10.72
CA TRP A 341 -4.17 0.49 9.76
C TRP A 341 -5.50 1.07 10.24
N ALA A 342 -5.87 0.81 11.50
CA ALA A 342 -7.08 1.35 12.10
C ALA A 342 -7.10 2.89 12.07
N ASP A 343 -6.02 3.55 12.49
CA ASP A 343 -5.91 5.01 12.50
C ASP A 343 -5.88 5.61 11.08
N GLY A 344 -5.19 4.95 10.15
CA GLY A 344 -5.17 5.37 8.74
C GLY A 344 -6.54 5.28 8.06
N PHE A 345 -7.29 4.19 8.27
CA PHE A 345 -8.66 4.09 7.76
C PHE A 345 -9.61 5.08 8.41
N ALA A 346 -9.49 5.30 9.73
CA ALA A 346 -10.26 6.33 10.42
C ALA A 346 -9.97 7.73 9.87
N SER A 347 -8.71 8.01 9.52
CA SER A 347 -8.29 9.29 8.91
C SER A 347 -8.88 9.51 7.51
N VAL A 348 -8.91 8.46 6.68
CA VAL A 348 -9.57 8.50 5.37
C VAL A 348 -11.06 8.79 5.51
N GLU A 349 -11.73 8.10 6.43
CA GLU A 349 -13.15 8.31 6.66
C GLU A 349 -13.45 9.71 7.19
N ALA A 350 -12.65 10.23 8.11
CA ALA A 350 -12.82 11.58 8.63
C ALA A 350 -12.85 12.61 7.49
N ALA A 351 -11.95 12.48 6.51
CA ALA A 351 -11.93 13.34 5.34
C ALA A 351 -13.19 13.20 4.46
N HIS A 352 -13.76 11.99 4.35
CA HIS A 352 -14.99 11.75 3.58
C HIS A 352 -16.24 12.22 4.32
N VAL A 353 -16.34 12.03 5.64
CA VAL A 353 -17.41 12.57 6.48
C VAL A 353 -17.47 14.10 6.37
N LEU A 354 -16.31 14.77 6.41
CA LEU A 354 -16.25 16.22 6.19
C LEU A 354 -16.71 16.61 4.79
N ALA A 355 -16.35 15.85 3.76
CA ALA A 355 -16.79 16.11 2.39
C ALA A 355 -18.31 15.92 2.21
N ASP A 356 -18.87 14.85 2.77
CA ASP A 356 -20.31 14.55 2.73
C ASP A 356 -21.12 15.60 3.50
N GLY A 357 -20.60 16.06 4.64
CA GLY A 357 -21.12 17.18 5.41
C GLY A 357 -20.92 18.56 4.75
N LYS A 358 -20.23 18.63 3.60
CA LYS A 358 -19.86 19.87 2.89
C LYS A 358 -18.96 20.81 3.71
N LEU A 359 -18.23 20.27 4.68
CA LEU A 359 -17.28 20.97 5.54
C LEU A 359 -15.83 20.88 5.04
N GLY A 360 -15.58 20.08 3.99
CA GLY A 360 -14.28 19.95 3.35
C GLY A 360 -14.39 19.55 1.87
N PRO A 361 -13.28 19.61 1.11
CA PRO A 361 -13.27 19.12 -0.27
C PRO A 361 -13.30 17.59 -0.33
N GLN A 362 -13.78 17.04 -1.44
CA GLN A 362 -13.61 15.61 -1.74
C GLN A 362 -12.13 15.28 -1.89
N ARG A 363 -11.68 14.24 -1.19
CA ARG A 363 -10.28 13.79 -1.23
C ARG A 363 -10.18 12.33 -1.69
N TYR A 364 -9.08 12.04 -2.37
CA TYR A 364 -8.77 10.72 -2.88
C TYR A 364 -7.53 10.19 -2.17
N PHE A 365 -7.62 8.96 -1.67
CA PHE A 365 -6.53 8.33 -0.93
C PHE A 365 -6.02 7.08 -1.63
N GLN A 366 -4.75 6.75 -1.38
CA GLN A 366 -4.17 5.47 -1.77
C GLN A 366 -3.53 4.83 -0.55
N VAL A 367 -4.19 3.84 0.03
CA VAL A 367 -3.71 3.13 1.21
C VAL A 367 -2.80 1.99 0.77
N VAL A 368 -1.56 1.99 1.27
CA VAL A 368 -0.58 0.92 1.05
C VAL A 368 -0.44 0.12 2.33
N MET A 369 -0.78 -1.17 2.25
CA MET A 369 -0.60 -2.18 3.30
C MET A 369 0.53 -3.11 2.87
N ASP A 370 1.75 -2.79 3.28
CA ASP A 370 2.91 -3.61 3.01
C ASP A 370 3.06 -4.73 4.04
N GLU A 371 3.69 -5.84 3.64
CA GLU A 371 4.03 -6.96 4.52
C GLU A 371 2.84 -7.52 5.30
N LEU A 372 1.64 -7.52 4.70
CA LEU A 372 0.38 -7.89 5.35
C LEU A 372 0.41 -9.30 5.98
N TRP A 373 1.23 -10.20 5.42
CA TRP A 373 1.47 -11.55 5.93
C TRP A 373 2.02 -11.58 7.37
N GLN A 374 2.79 -10.56 7.80
CA GLN A 374 3.35 -10.51 9.15
C GLN A 374 2.26 -10.45 10.23
N VAL A 375 1.15 -9.80 9.89
CA VAL A 375 0.00 -9.67 10.78
C VAL A 375 -0.86 -10.92 10.73
N LEU A 376 -1.14 -11.43 9.52
CA LEU A 376 -1.95 -12.64 9.36
C LEU A 376 -1.29 -13.86 10.01
N GLY A 377 0.02 -14.03 9.87
CA GLY A 377 0.77 -15.19 10.36
C GLY A 377 0.81 -15.36 11.89
N LEU A 378 0.23 -14.44 12.67
CA LEU A 378 0.18 -14.54 14.14
C LEU A 378 -1.03 -15.31 14.67
N GLY A 379 -2.05 -15.54 13.84
CA GLY A 379 -3.17 -16.40 14.20
C GLY A 379 -4.46 -16.06 13.45
N ASP A 380 -5.38 -17.02 13.45
CA ASP A 380 -6.65 -16.95 12.74
C ASP A 380 -7.49 -15.72 13.09
N PHE A 381 -7.42 -15.25 14.34
CA PHE A 381 -8.14 -14.06 14.79
C PHE A 381 -7.66 -12.77 14.12
N MET A 382 -6.39 -12.69 13.71
CA MET A 382 -5.86 -11.51 13.02
C MET A 382 -6.42 -11.37 11.62
N VAL A 383 -6.75 -12.48 10.96
CA VAL A 383 -7.39 -12.46 9.64
C VAL A 383 -8.75 -11.77 9.71
N ASP A 384 -9.52 -12.05 10.76
CA ASP A 384 -10.83 -11.43 10.97
C ASP A 384 -10.69 -9.93 11.23
N ARG A 385 -9.73 -9.52 12.07
CA ARG A 385 -9.47 -8.09 12.34
C ARG A 385 -9.06 -7.33 11.07
N VAL A 386 -8.24 -7.94 10.22
CA VAL A 386 -7.84 -7.34 8.93
C VAL A 386 -9.02 -7.30 7.94
N ASP A 387 -9.87 -8.33 7.93
CA ASP A 387 -11.07 -8.35 7.08
C ASP A 387 -12.07 -7.26 7.49
N GLU A 388 -12.29 -7.08 8.79
CA GLU A 388 -13.12 -6.01 9.35
C GLU A 388 -12.64 -4.62 8.90
N LEU A 389 -11.33 -4.36 9.01
CA LEU A 389 -10.71 -3.09 8.59
C LEU A 389 -10.82 -2.83 7.08
N THR A 390 -10.63 -3.87 6.27
CA THR A 390 -10.61 -3.73 4.79
C THR A 390 -12.01 -3.74 4.16
N ARG A 391 -13.03 -4.30 4.82
CA ARG A 391 -14.41 -4.32 4.31
C ARG A 391 -15.09 -2.96 4.27
N LEU A 392 -14.68 -2.02 5.11
CA LEU A 392 -15.23 -0.66 5.18
C LEU A 392 -15.01 0.16 3.89
N GLN A 393 -14.20 -0.34 2.95
CA GLN A 393 -13.73 0.42 1.79
C GLN A 393 -14.66 0.43 0.57
N ARG A 394 -15.72 -0.40 0.50
CA ARG A 394 -16.45 -0.64 -0.77
C ARG A 394 -17.22 0.57 -1.33
N GLY A 395 -17.30 1.69 -0.61
CA GLY A 395 -17.91 2.93 -1.09
C GLY A 395 -16.97 4.14 -1.11
N MET A 396 -15.71 3.99 -0.73
CA MET A 396 -14.83 5.14 -0.43
C MET A 396 -13.94 5.48 -1.62
N ALA A 397 -13.66 6.77 -1.80
CA ALA A 397 -12.74 7.31 -2.81
C ALA A 397 -11.27 6.97 -2.49
N THR A 398 -11.00 5.70 -2.26
CA THR A 398 -9.76 5.17 -1.68
C THR A 398 -9.33 3.96 -2.47
N SER A 399 -8.09 3.97 -2.95
CA SER A 399 -7.46 2.79 -3.52
C SER A 399 -6.75 2.00 -2.44
N LEU A 400 -6.86 0.67 -2.49
CA LEU A 400 -6.16 -0.24 -1.59
C LEU A 400 -5.07 -0.99 -2.34
N ILE A 401 -3.83 -0.93 -1.85
CA ILE A 401 -2.69 -1.70 -2.34
C ILE A 401 -2.23 -2.64 -1.23
N MET A 402 -2.33 -3.95 -1.45
CA MET A 402 -1.83 -4.99 -0.56
C MET A 402 -0.61 -5.66 -1.16
N ILE A 403 0.43 -5.88 -0.36
CA ILE A 403 1.70 -6.43 -0.83
C ILE A 403 2.07 -7.64 0.01
N SER A 404 2.45 -8.73 -0.66
CA SER A 404 2.99 -9.93 -0.02
C SER A 404 4.11 -10.54 -0.88
N HIS A 405 4.86 -11.47 -0.29
CA HIS A 405 5.96 -12.16 -0.98
C HIS A 405 5.53 -13.49 -1.61
N THR A 406 4.66 -14.21 -0.92
CA THR A 406 4.24 -15.55 -1.26
C THR A 406 2.81 -15.76 -0.73
N ILE A 407 2.07 -16.66 -1.38
CA ILE A 407 0.76 -17.09 -0.89
C ILE A 407 0.89 -18.11 0.24
N LYS A 408 2.03 -18.80 0.34
CA LYS A 408 2.32 -19.79 1.39
C LYS A 408 2.21 -19.17 2.77
N ASP A 409 2.61 -17.90 2.93
CA ASP A 409 2.48 -17.19 4.20
C ASP A 409 1.00 -16.94 4.57
N LEU A 410 0.11 -16.85 3.58
CA LEU A 410 -1.35 -16.78 3.81
C LEU A 410 -1.94 -18.16 4.14
N GLN A 411 -1.31 -19.24 3.67
CA GLN A 411 -1.74 -20.62 3.88
C GLN A 411 -1.18 -21.25 5.17
N SER A 412 -0.22 -20.62 5.84
CA SER A 412 0.38 -21.12 7.08
C SER A 412 -0.49 -20.90 8.34
N LEU A 413 -1.75 -20.52 8.16
CA LEU A 413 -2.71 -20.28 9.24
C LEU A 413 -3.22 -21.60 9.86
N GLY A 414 -3.73 -21.52 11.08
CA GLY A 414 -4.07 -22.71 11.88
C GLY A 414 -5.35 -23.43 11.43
N SER A 415 -6.29 -22.71 10.79
CA SER A 415 -7.55 -23.27 10.30
C SER A 415 -7.80 -23.01 8.82
N GLU A 416 -8.46 -23.97 8.16
CA GLU A 416 -8.89 -23.84 6.76
C GLU A 416 -9.79 -22.61 6.54
N ALA A 417 -10.64 -22.27 7.51
CA ALA A 417 -11.50 -21.09 7.46
C ALA A 417 -10.68 -19.79 7.42
N ALA A 418 -9.61 -19.71 8.21
CA ALA A 418 -8.70 -18.55 8.21
C ALA A 418 -7.91 -18.46 6.90
N ILE A 419 -7.44 -19.60 6.37
CA ILE A 419 -6.78 -19.68 5.06
C ILE A 419 -7.73 -19.17 3.96
N ALA A 420 -8.97 -19.65 3.93
CA ALA A 420 -9.96 -19.23 2.94
C ALA A 420 -10.24 -17.72 3.00
N LYS A 421 -10.36 -17.14 4.21
CA LYS A 421 -10.52 -15.69 4.38
C LYS A 421 -9.28 -14.91 3.91
N ALA A 422 -8.08 -15.40 4.21
CA ALA A 422 -6.83 -14.77 3.79
C ALA A 422 -6.68 -14.79 2.26
N LEU A 423 -6.99 -15.92 1.60
CA LEU A 423 -7.07 -16.02 0.15
C LEU A 423 -8.15 -15.11 -0.44
N GLY A 424 -9.25 -14.92 0.28
CA GLY A 424 -10.31 -13.97 -0.07
C GLY A 424 -9.83 -12.52 -0.22
N PHE A 425 -8.71 -12.10 0.40
CA PHE A 425 -8.10 -10.79 0.14
C PHE A 425 -7.56 -10.68 -1.28
N LEU A 426 -6.87 -11.73 -1.74
CA LEU A 426 -6.34 -11.83 -3.08
C LEU A 426 -7.46 -11.91 -4.12
N GLU A 427 -8.49 -12.73 -3.88
CA GLU A 427 -9.65 -12.87 -4.77
C GLU A 427 -10.34 -11.53 -5.03
N ARG A 428 -10.65 -10.81 -3.95
CA ARG A 428 -11.37 -9.52 -3.99
C ARG A 428 -10.58 -8.39 -4.63
N ALA A 429 -9.25 -8.48 -4.72
CA ALA A 429 -8.45 -7.46 -5.39
C ALA A 429 -8.79 -7.43 -6.88
N ARG A 430 -9.19 -6.31 -7.46
CA ARG A 430 -9.62 -6.27 -8.88
C ARG A 430 -8.47 -6.21 -9.86
N ALA A 431 -7.29 -5.81 -9.41
CA ALA A 431 -6.05 -5.96 -10.13
C ALA A 431 -5.06 -6.78 -9.29
N LYS A 432 -4.26 -7.60 -9.97
CA LYS A 432 -3.17 -8.37 -9.38
C LYS A 432 -1.90 -8.17 -10.20
N ILE A 433 -0.79 -7.91 -9.54
CA ILE A 433 0.52 -7.84 -10.18
C ILE A 433 1.42 -8.91 -9.60
N PHE A 434 1.99 -9.73 -10.48
CA PHE A 434 2.92 -10.81 -10.13
C PHE A 434 4.31 -10.45 -10.63
N GLY A 435 5.29 -10.35 -9.73
CA GLY A 435 6.71 -10.38 -10.07
C GLY A 435 7.20 -11.81 -10.23
N ALA A 436 8.50 -12.04 -10.08
CA ALA A 436 9.07 -13.39 -10.08
C ALA A 436 8.44 -14.26 -8.99
N LEU A 437 7.93 -15.45 -9.38
CA LEU A 437 7.37 -16.46 -8.49
C LEU A 437 7.87 -17.85 -8.89
N PRO A 438 8.13 -18.75 -7.93
CA PRO A 438 8.51 -20.13 -8.22
C PRO A 438 7.30 -20.97 -8.71
N PRO A 439 7.51 -22.11 -9.37
CA PRO A 439 6.42 -22.93 -9.95
C PRO A 439 5.39 -23.36 -8.90
N GLU A 440 5.84 -23.72 -7.70
CA GLU A 440 4.96 -24.13 -6.59
C GLU A 440 3.97 -23.03 -6.18
N GLU A 441 4.38 -21.76 -6.26
CA GLU A 441 3.49 -20.63 -5.96
C GLU A 441 2.44 -20.44 -7.06
N ILE A 442 2.82 -20.61 -8.32
CA ILE A 442 1.87 -20.52 -9.45
C ILE A 442 0.83 -21.64 -9.35
N SER A 443 1.26 -22.87 -9.05
CA SER A 443 0.36 -24.00 -8.85
C SER A 443 -0.66 -23.75 -7.72
N ARG A 444 -0.22 -23.12 -6.61
CA ARG A 444 -1.12 -22.73 -5.52
C ARG A 444 -2.08 -21.61 -5.90
N LEU A 445 -1.66 -20.72 -6.79
CA LEU A 445 -2.48 -19.62 -7.27
C LEU A 445 -3.52 -20.06 -8.31
N ASP A 446 -3.30 -21.16 -9.05
CA ASP A 446 -4.14 -21.53 -10.20
C ASP A 446 -5.62 -21.75 -9.85
N SER A 447 -5.92 -22.18 -8.61
CA SER A 447 -7.31 -22.30 -8.11
C SER A 447 -8.04 -20.97 -7.95
N THR A 448 -7.28 -19.89 -7.76
CA THR A 448 -7.78 -18.56 -7.40
C THR A 448 -7.63 -17.57 -8.55
N ILE A 449 -6.48 -17.63 -9.23
CA ILE A 449 -6.11 -16.78 -10.36
C ILE A 449 -5.49 -17.70 -11.40
N PRO A 450 -6.29 -18.17 -12.38
CA PRO A 450 -5.82 -19.09 -13.38
C PRO A 450 -4.73 -18.47 -14.26
N PHE A 451 -3.65 -19.23 -14.48
CA PHE A 451 -2.59 -18.86 -15.42
C PHE A 451 -2.74 -19.65 -16.73
N THR A 452 -2.37 -19.03 -17.85
CA THR A 452 -2.11 -19.75 -19.09
C THR A 452 -0.73 -20.40 -19.00
N SER A 453 -0.50 -21.48 -19.74
CA SER A 453 0.81 -22.17 -19.74
C SER A 453 1.97 -21.23 -20.09
N ALA A 454 1.73 -20.28 -21.00
CA ALA A 454 2.73 -19.28 -21.37
C ALA A 454 3.02 -18.27 -20.25
N GLU A 455 2.02 -17.88 -19.46
CA GLU A 455 2.24 -17.01 -18.30
C GLU A 455 2.96 -17.73 -17.18
N GLU A 456 2.62 -19.00 -16.92
CA GLU A 456 3.28 -19.83 -15.92
C GLU A 456 4.78 -19.98 -16.23
N GLU A 457 5.11 -20.35 -17.47
CA GLU A 457 6.50 -20.44 -17.93
C GLU A 457 7.23 -19.09 -17.81
N MET A 458 6.57 -18.00 -18.23
CA MET A 458 7.13 -16.66 -18.19
C MET A 458 7.44 -16.19 -16.76
N VAL A 459 6.45 -16.22 -15.86
CA VAL A 459 6.59 -15.77 -14.47
C VAL A 459 7.60 -16.62 -13.71
N THR A 460 7.59 -17.94 -13.94
CA THR A 460 8.56 -18.88 -13.35
C THR A 460 9.98 -18.57 -13.81
N SER A 461 10.18 -18.30 -15.11
CA SER A 461 11.51 -18.01 -15.66
C SER A 461 12.17 -16.79 -15.02
N TRP A 462 11.40 -15.84 -14.50
CA TRP A 462 11.91 -14.65 -13.83
C TRP A 462 12.54 -14.96 -12.46
N SER A 463 12.11 -16.04 -11.81
CA SER A 463 12.68 -16.50 -10.53
C SER A 463 13.97 -17.30 -10.69
N ALA A 464 14.38 -17.60 -11.93
CA ALA A 464 15.57 -18.40 -12.19
C ALA A 464 16.83 -17.74 -11.60
N PRO A 465 17.69 -18.51 -10.91
CA PRO A 465 18.95 -18.00 -10.40
C PRO A 465 19.83 -17.54 -11.57
N GLN A 466 20.67 -16.52 -11.34
CA GLN A 466 21.68 -16.15 -12.33
C GLN A 466 22.56 -17.35 -12.66
N ALA A 467 22.88 -17.52 -13.94
CA ALA A 467 23.88 -18.49 -14.36
C ALA A 467 25.19 -18.22 -13.62
N LEU A 468 25.73 -19.23 -12.94
CA LEU A 468 27.01 -19.15 -12.24
C LEU A 468 28.12 -19.17 -13.31
N THR A 469 28.45 -17.99 -13.86
CA THR A 469 29.46 -17.87 -14.92
C THR A 469 30.91 -18.00 -14.43
N GLY A 470 31.13 -18.43 -13.17
CA GLY A 470 32.45 -18.76 -12.62
C GLY A 470 33.40 -17.58 -12.38
N GLU A 471 33.12 -16.40 -12.93
CA GLU A 471 33.91 -15.19 -12.71
C GLU A 471 33.45 -14.45 -11.45
N ALA A 472 34.41 -14.19 -10.54
CA ALA A 472 34.17 -13.33 -9.39
C ALA A 472 33.91 -11.89 -9.86
N LEU A 473 32.96 -11.21 -9.22
CA LEU A 473 32.72 -9.77 -9.42
C LEU A 473 34.01 -9.01 -9.17
N LYS A 474 34.41 -8.15 -10.13
CA LYS A 474 35.57 -7.27 -9.93
C LYS A 474 35.28 -6.27 -8.81
N PRO A 475 36.27 -5.88 -8.00
CA PRO A 475 36.11 -4.80 -7.03
C PRO A 475 35.52 -3.55 -7.69
N GLY A 476 34.45 -2.98 -7.10
CA GLY A 476 33.74 -1.83 -7.65
C GLY A 476 32.69 -2.13 -8.74
N GLN A 477 32.56 -3.37 -9.25
CA GLN A 477 31.44 -3.75 -10.12
C GLN A 477 30.17 -3.99 -9.29
N ALA A 478 29.08 -3.31 -9.66
CA ALA A 478 27.76 -3.60 -9.12
C ALA A 478 27.35 -5.03 -9.50
N ARG A 479 26.83 -5.79 -8.52
CA ARG A 479 26.27 -7.12 -8.77
C ARG A 479 25.16 -6.98 -9.83
N PRO A 480 25.21 -7.74 -10.94
CA PRO A 480 24.15 -7.68 -11.93
C PRO A 480 22.82 -8.05 -11.26
N PRO A 481 21.71 -7.38 -11.59
CA PRO A 481 20.40 -7.73 -11.08
C PRO A 481 19.95 -9.10 -11.61
N ALA A 482 19.10 -9.80 -10.86
CA ALA A 482 18.54 -11.06 -11.33
C ALA A 482 17.80 -10.85 -12.66
N PRO A 483 17.79 -11.82 -13.60
CA PRO A 483 17.20 -11.63 -14.93
C PRO A 483 15.72 -11.25 -14.93
N GLY A 484 15.00 -11.60 -13.86
CA GLY A 484 13.60 -11.25 -13.64
C GLY A 484 13.35 -9.91 -12.95
N THR A 485 14.39 -9.20 -12.50
CA THR A 485 14.23 -7.94 -11.76
C THR A 485 13.48 -6.91 -12.61
N GLY A 486 12.43 -6.33 -12.04
CA GLY A 486 11.61 -5.33 -12.72
C GLY A 486 10.64 -5.91 -13.77
N LYS A 487 10.52 -7.24 -13.91
CA LYS A 487 9.51 -7.86 -14.78
C LYS A 487 8.27 -8.22 -13.97
N PHE A 488 7.11 -7.91 -14.53
CA PHE A 488 5.83 -8.09 -13.86
C PHE A 488 4.74 -8.52 -14.84
N LEU A 489 3.75 -9.26 -14.34
CA LEU A 489 2.53 -9.63 -15.03
C LEU A 489 1.32 -8.99 -14.34
N LEU A 490 0.61 -8.11 -15.03
CA LEU A 490 -0.63 -7.49 -14.55
C LEU A 490 -1.86 -8.29 -15.02
N LYS A 491 -2.72 -8.71 -14.09
CA LYS A 491 -3.99 -9.42 -14.35
C LYS A 491 -5.17 -8.68 -13.70
N ILE A 492 -6.32 -8.69 -14.38
CA ILE A 492 -7.58 -8.08 -13.91
C ILE A 492 -8.77 -9.06 -13.85
N GLY A 493 -8.61 -10.25 -14.43
CA GLY A 493 -9.65 -11.29 -14.50
C GLY A 493 -9.40 -12.43 -13.52
N GLU A 494 -10.49 -13.09 -13.13
CA GLU A 494 -10.49 -14.40 -12.45
C GLU A 494 -10.58 -15.56 -13.48
N ASP A 495 -10.59 -15.25 -14.78
CA ASP A 495 -10.56 -16.21 -15.87
C ASP A 495 -9.16 -16.37 -16.47
N ARG A 496 -8.95 -17.43 -17.27
CA ARG A 496 -7.68 -17.71 -18.00
C ARG A 496 -7.43 -16.73 -19.16
N ARG A 497 -7.72 -15.44 -18.97
CA ARG A 497 -7.32 -14.40 -19.91
C ARG A 497 -5.83 -14.09 -19.73
N PRO A 498 -5.10 -13.89 -20.85
CA PRO A 498 -3.73 -13.39 -20.79
C PRO A 498 -3.68 -12.04 -20.08
N GLY A 499 -2.76 -11.92 -19.14
CA GLY A 499 -2.37 -10.67 -18.51
C GLY A 499 -1.47 -9.82 -19.40
N ILE A 500 -1.03 -8.70 -18.84
CA ILE A 500 -0.17 -7.71 -19.49
C ILE A 500 1.22 -7.86 -18.89
N PRO A 501 2.17 -8.50 -19.59
CA PRO A 501 3.55 -8.59 -19.13
C PRO A 501 4.32 -7.31 -19.46
N PHE A 502 5.00 -6.74 -18.47
CA PHE A 502 5.76 -5.50 -18.63
C PHE A 502 7.09 -5.51 -17.88
N HIS A 503 8.05 -4.71 -18.37
CA HIS A 503 9.28 -4.37 -17.68
C HIS A 503 9.16 -2.95 -17.14
N MET A 504 9.42 -2.80 -15.85
CA MET A 504 9.50 -1.50 -15.19
C MET A 504 10.82 -0.83 -15.54
N GLU A 505 10.74 0.41 -15.99
CA GLU A 505 11.90 1.23 -16.33
C GLU A 505 11.92 2.49 -15.45
N PHE A 506 13.04 2.71 -14.75
CA PHE A 506 13.23 3.95 -14.00
C PHE A 506 13.50 5.11 -14.95
N THR A 507 12.80 6.21 -14.73
CA THR A 507 13.12 7.50 -15.36
C THR A 507 14.48 7.99 -14.87
N VAL A 508 15.09 8.93 -15.61
CA VAL A 508 16.36 9.55 -15.23
C VAL A 508 16.26 10.16 -13.82
N SER A 509 15.18 10.88 -13.53
CA SER A 509 14.96 11.52 -12.23
C SER A 509 14.84 10.54 -11.07
N GLU A 510 14.24 9.36 -11.27
CA GLU A 510 14.17 8.34 -10.21
C GLU A 510 15.50 7.65 -9.94
N LYS A 511 16.34 7.51 -10.98
CA LYS A 511 17.71 7.02 -10.82
C LYS A 511 18.54 8.02 -10.03
N GLU A 512 18.52 9.30 -10.43
CA GLU A 512 19.32 10.36 -9.82
C GLU A 512 18.93 10.66 -8.37
N SER A 513 17.64 10.61 -8.04
CA SER A 513 17.15 10.80 -6.68
C SER A 513 17.48 9.63 -5.74
N GLY A 514 17.84 8.47 -6.30
CA GLY A 514 18.12 7.25 -5.55
C GLY A 514 16.93 6.78 -4.72
N ILE A 515 15.68 7.06 -5.14
CA ILE A 515 14.47 6.66 -4.39
C ILE A 515 14.32 5.15 -4.29
N HIS A 516 14.98 4.41 -5.18
CA HIS A 516 14.93 2.96 -5.30
C HIS A 516 16.14 2.24 -4.70
N GLU A 517 17.10 2.97 -4.12
CA GLU A 517 18.31 2.40 -3.56
C GLU A 517 18.07 1.80 -2.17
N THR A 518 18.06 0.47 -2.08
CA THR A 518 17.84 -0.26 -0.83
C THR A 518 19.12 -0.82 -0.19
N ASN A 519 20.26 -0.77 -0.90
CA ASN A 519 21.55 -1.38 -0.49
C ASN A 519 22.58 -0.37 0.04
N GLN A 520 22.15 0.71 0.72
CA GLN A 520 23.08 1.72 1.23
C GLN A 520 24.11 1.16 2.22
N ARG A 521 23.78 0.11 2.98
CA ARG A 521 24.74 -0.54 3.91
C ARG A 521 25.86 -1.33 3.22
N PHE A 522 25.72 -1.65 1.94
CA PHE A 522 26.75 -2.35 1.16
C PHE A 522 27.61 -1.40 0.32
N SER A 523 27.30 -0.09 0.29
CA SER A 523 28.13 0.88 -0.43
C SER A 523 29.53 0.93 0.16
N GLU A 524 29.67 0.92 1.48
CA GLU A 524 30.98 0.91 2.18
C GLU A 524 31.82 -0.33 1.86
N PHE A 525 31.21 -1.51 1.70
CA PHE A 525 31.91 -2.72 1.28
C PHE A 525 32.41 -2.60 -0.18
N THR A 526 31.64 -1.94 -1.02
CA THR A 526 31.96 -1.70 -2.44
C THR A 526 33.05 -0.63 -2.59
N GLU A 527 33.00 0.43 -1.76
CA GLU A 527 34.02 1.49 -1.72
C GLU A 527 35.34 1.03 -1.09
N SER A 528 35.30 0.23 -0.02
CA SER A 528 36.51 -0.31 0.63
C SER A 528 37.25 -1.33 -0.23
N THR A 529 36.52 -2.12 -1.03
CA THR A 529 37.13 -3.02 -2.03
C THR A 529 37.70 -2.25 -3.23
N ALA A 530 37.06 -1.15 -3.66
CA ALA A 530 37.62 -0.27 -4.68
C ALA A 530 38.94 0.40 -4.23
N ARG A 531 39.00 0.91 -2.98
CA ARG A 531 40.24 1.50 -2.42
C ARG A 531 41.39 0.50 -2.28
N ARG A 532 41.09 -0.76 -1.92
CA ARG A 532 42.10 -1.84 -1.87
C ARG A 532 42.59 -2.30 -3.25
N GLY A 533 41.77 -2.12 -4.29
CA GLY A 533 42.16 -2.41 -5.67
C GLY A 533 43.21 -1.43 -6.21
N ASP A 534 43.10 -0.15 -5.85
CA ASP A 534 44.04 0.90 -6.28
C ASP A 534 45.40 0.81 -5.55
N GLU A 535 45.45 0.40 -4.28
CA GLU A 535 46.71 0.19 -3.56
C GLU A 535 47.49 -1.06 -4.03
N GLY A 536 46.82 -2.02 -4.66
CA GLY A 536 47.44 -3.25 -5.18
C GLY A 536 48.03 -3.13 -6.59
N SER A 537 47.88 -1.99 -7.27
CA SER A 537 48.37 -1.74 -8.63
C SER A 537 49.65 -0.89 -8.66
N ALA A 538 50.26 -0.62 -7.50
CA ALA A 538 51.46 0.21 -7.35
C ALA A 538 52.63 -0.52 -6.64
N ALA A 539 52.69 -1.86 -6.74
CA ALA A 539 53.81 -2.68 -6.27
C ALA A 539 54.44 -3.50 -7.39
#